data_AF-A0A227J7U4-F1
#
_entry.id   AF-A0A227J7U4-F1
#
_cell.length_a   1.000
_cell.length_b   1.000
_cell.length_c   1.000
_cell.angle_alpha   90.00
_cell.angle_beta   90.00
_cell.angle_gamma   90.00
#
_symmetry.space_group_name_H-M   'P 1'
#
loop_
_entity.id
_entity.type
_entity.pdbx_description
1 polymer ?
#
loop_
_entity_poly.entity_id
_entity_poly.type
_entity_poly.pdbx_seq_one_letter_code
_entity_poly.pdbx_strand_id
1 'polypeptide(L)'
;MMSISQLLGCISKQVDGQYIAQYEELTLRSVFQPIYKKDLSIIGLEALVRISTADGSMIRPDLFFQSPSISEHVQLNVERLSRLIHIKNFGQSR
;
A
#
# COMPACT_ATOMS: atom_id res chain seq x y z
N MET A 1 17.24 5.66 5.38
CA MET A 1 16.31 4.93 4.50
C MET A 1 16.41 3.45 4.84
N MET A 2 15.30 2.73 4.98
CA MET A 2 15.35 1.30 5.34
C MET A 2 15.97 0.45 4.22
N SER A 3 16.73 -0.58 4.59
CA SER A 3 17.16 -1.61 3.65
C SER A 3 15.97 -2.47 3.18
N ILE A 4 16.14 -3.21 2.09
CA ILE A 4 15.09 -4.12 1.59
C ILE A 4 14.72 -5.17 2.65
N SER A 5 15.72 -5.73 3.36
CA SER A 5 15.48 -6.71 4.43
C SER A 5 14.60 -6.13 5.55
N GLN A 6 14.89 -4.89 5.97
CA GLN A 6 14.08 -4.20 6.97
C GLN A 6 12.65 -3.95 6.47
N LEU A 7 12.46 -3.54 5.21
CA LEU A 7 11.12 -3.35 4.63
C LEU A 7 10.33 -4.66 4.54
N LEU A 8 10.99 -5.76 4.19
CA LEU A 8 10.34 -7.08 4.15
C LEU A 8 9.89 -7.52 5.54
N GLY A 9 10.62 -7.15 6.59
CA GLY A 9 10.23 -7.39 7.99
C GLY A 9 8.93 -6.67 8.41
N CYS A 10 8.53 -5.63 7.69
CA CYS A 10 7.27 -4.93 7.93
C CYS A 10 6.06 -5.61 7.26
N ILE A 11 6.27 -6.61 6.40
CA ILE A 11 5.21 -7.20 5.58
C ILE A 11 4.77 -8.54 6.16
N SER A 12 3.47 -8.69 6.39
CA SER A 12 2.87 -9.95 6.85
C SER A 12 1.68 -10.35 5.98
N LYS A 13 1.46 -11.67 5.85
CA LYS A 13 0.28 -12.21 5.19
C LYS A 13 -0.84 -12.36 6.22
N GLN A 14 -2.01 -11.82 5.90
CA GLN A 14 -3.20 -11.86 6.73
C GLN A 14 -3.98 -13.17 6.51
N VAL A 15 -4.98 -13.43 7.37
CA VAL A 15 -5.81 -14.64 7.32
C VAL A 15 -6.61 -14.74 6.01
N ASP A 16 -7.02 -13.60 5.46
CA ASP A 16 -7.68 -13.49 4.14
C ASP A 16 -6.71 -13.70 2.95
N GLY A 17 -5.43 -13.93 3.24
CA GLY A 17 -4.37 -14.12 2.28
C GLY A 17 -3.73 -12.82 1.76
N GLN A 18 -4.24 -11.63 2.12
CA GLN A 18 -3.67 -10.37 1.68
C GLN A 18 -2.31 -10.10 2.37
N TYR A 19 -1.31 -9.67 1.61
CA TYR A 19 -0.10 -9.09 2.18
C TYR A 19 -0.36 -7.64 2.57
N ILE A 20 -0.10 -7.29 3.83
CA ILE A 20 -0.15 -5.92 4.35
C ILE A 20 1.22 -5.51 4.86
N ALA A 21 1.46 -4.21 4.98
CA ALA A 21 2.65 -3.70 5.67
C ALA A 21 2.23 -2.96 6.95
N GLN A 22 2.96 -3.19 8.03
CA GLN A 22 2.89 -2.41 9.26
C GLN A 22 4.19 -1.65 9.43
N TYR A 23 4.10 -0.32 9.49
CA TYR A 23 5.25 0.57 9.57
C TYR A 23 4.91 1.75 10.48
N GLU A 24 5.63 1.87 11.59
CA GLU A 24 5.28 2.80 12.67
C GLU A 24 3.81 2.57 13.09
N GLU A 25 3.02 3.62 13.27
CA GLU A 25 1.60 3.55 13.62
C GLU A 25 0.68 3.38 12.40
N LEU A 26 1.24 3.00 11.25
CA LEU A 26 0.52 2.88 9.98
C LEU A 26 0.34 1.43 9.56
N THR A 27 -0.88 1.12 9.11
CA THR A 27 -1.18 -0.08 8.35
C THR A 27 -1.41 0.28 6.89
N LEU A 28 -0.70 -0.40 5.99
CA LEU A 28 -0.78 -0.22 4.55
C LEU A 28 -1.43 -1.45 3.91
N ARG A 29 -2.48 -1.21 3.13
CA ARG A 29 -3.17 -2.25 2.34
C ARG A 29 -3.15 -1.92 0.86
N SER A 30 -3.08 -2.95 0.04
CA SER A 30 -3.16 -2.86 -1.42
C SER A 30 -4.60 -3.09 -1.88
N VAL A 31 -5.14 -2.21 -2.70
CA VAL A 31 -6.38 -2.45 -3.46
C VAL A 31 -6.13 -2.24 -4.94
N PHE A 32 -6.96 -2.84 -5.79
CA PHE A 32 -6.84 -2.77 -7.24
C PHE A 32 -8.12 -2.21 -7.83
N GLN A 33 -8.05 -1.01 -8.40
CA GLN A 33 -9.17 -0.35 -9.05
C GLN A 33 -9.20 -0.74 -10.53
N PRO A 34 -10.30 -1.34 -11.03
CA PRO A 34 -10.39 -1.67 -12.44
C PRO A 34 -10.49 -0.44 -13.33
N ILE A 35 -9.78 -0.49 -14.45
CA ILE A 35 -9.86 0.47 -15.54
C ILE A 35 -10.75 -0.14 -16.63
N TYR A 36 -11.80 0.58 -17.01
CA TYR A 36 -12.83 0.07 -17.91
C TYR A 36 -12.75 0.69 -19.31
N LYS A 37 -13.10 -0.11 -20.32
CA LYS A 37 -13.55 0.37 -21.63
C LYS A 37 -14.98 0.93 -21.56
N LYS A 38 -15.42 1.55 -22.65
CA LYS A 38 -16.82 2.04 -22.79
C LYS A 38 -17.87 0.94 -22.66
N ASP A 39 -17.51 -0.30 -23.00
CA ASP A 39 -18.36 -1.49 -22.88
C ASP A 39 -18.32 -2.13 -21.48
N LEU A 40 -17.69 -1.47 -20.50
CA LEU A 40 -17.47 -1.95 -19.14
C LEU A 40 -16.61 -3.22 -19.02
N SER A 41 -15.92 -3.62 -20.09
CA SER A 41 -14.86 -4.63 -19.96
C SER A 41 -13.62 -4.04 -19.28
N ILE A 42 -12.98 -4.82 -18.41
CA ILE A 42 -11.76 -4.42 -17.70
C ILE A 42 -10.57 -4.55 -18.65
N ILE A 43 -9.76 -3.49 -18.76
CA ILE A 43 -8.52 -3.47 -19.57
C ILE A 43 -7.25 -3.43 -18.75
N GLY A 44 -7.36 -3.20 -17.45
CA GLY A 44 -6.24 -3.11 -16.54
C GLY A 44 -6.70 -2.81 -15.13
N LEU A 45 -5.75 -2.86 -14.20
CA LEU A 45 -5.98 -2.51 -12.80
C LEU A 45 -4.95 -1.46 -12.37
N GLU A 46 -5.41 -0.45 -11.63
CA GLU A 46 -4.55 0.48 -10.92
C GLU A 46 -4.37 0.02 -9.48
N ALA A 47 -3.13 -0.17 -9.04
CA ALA A 47 -2.82 -0.51 -7.67
C ALA A 47 -2.81 0.77 -6.82
N LEU A 48 -3.62 0.80 -5.77
CA LEU A 48 -3.74 1.94 -4.86
C LEU A 48 -3.45 1.49 -3.43
N VAL A 49 -2.72 2.33 -2.69
CA VAL A 49 -2.52 2.12 -1.26
C VAL A 49 -3.72 2.64 -0.47
N ARG A 50 -4.02 1.97 0.62
CA ARG A 50 -4.90 2.41 1.71
C ARG A 50 -4.06 2.51 2.96
N ILE A 51 -4.06 3.69 3.58
CA ILE A 51 -3.26 4.00 4.77
C ILE A 51 -4.24 4.17 5.92
N SER A 52 -4.06 3.44 7.01
CA SER A 52 -4.80 3.64 8.25
C SER A 52 -3.87 3.75 9.44
N THR A 53 -4.25 4.55 10.44
CA THR A 53 -3.57 4.63 11.74
C THR A 53 -3.95 3.46 12.64
N ALA A 54 -3.24 3.32 13.76
CA ALA A 54 -3.49 2.26 14.76
C ALA A 54 -4.91 2.28 15.36
N ASP A 55 -5.55 3.46 15.43
CA ASP A 55 -6.94 3.62 15.87
C ASP A 55 -7.98 3.28 14.78
N GLY A 56 -7.52 2.91 13.57
CA GLY A 56 -8.37 2.59 12.42
C GLY A 56 -8.76 3.79 11.56
N SER A 57 -8.33 5.01 11.90
CA SER A 57 -8.62 6.19 11.08
C SER A 57 -7.92 6.12 9.72
N MET A 58 -8.65 6.45 8.66
CA MET A 58 -8.12 6.39 7.29
C MET A 58 -7.39 7.69 6.94
N ILE A 59 -6.15 7.58 6.47
CA ILE A 59 -5.39 8.69 5.90
C ILE A 59 -5.48 8.62 4.37
N ARG A 60 -5.87 9.74 3.78
CA ARG A 60 -5.84 9.94 2.33
C ARG A 60 -4.38 9.93 1.83
N PRO A 61 -4.02 9.10 0.82
CA PRO A 61 -2.65 9.04 0.32
C PRO A 61 -2.11 10.38 -0.17
N ASP A 62 -2.94 11.20 -0.83
CA ASP A 62 -2.54 12.53 -1.29
C ASP A 62 -2.15 13.46 -0.12
N LEU A 63 -2.93 13.44 0.97
CA LEU A 63 -2.60 14.20 2.18
C LEU A 63 -1.34 13.65 2.87
N PHE A 64 -1.13 12.33 2.84
CA PHE A 64 0.05 11.71 3.42
C PHE A 64 1.34 12.10 2.69
N PHE A 65 1.38 11.92 1.36
CA PHE A 65 2.58 12.15 0.54
C PHE A 65 2.84 13.63 0.25
N GLN A 66 1.89 14.53 0.51
CA GLN A 66 2.08 15.97 0.38
C GLN A 66 2.22 16.68 1.73
N SER A 67 2.14 15.94 2.85
CA SER A 67 2.17 16.57 4.17
C SER A 67 3.57 17.10 4.50
N PRO A 68 3.73 18.39 4.83
CA PRO A 68 4.99 18.92 5.34
C PRO A 68 5.29 18.45 6.77
N SER A 69 4.30 17.92 7.49
CA SER A 69 4.47 17.41 8.85
C SER A 69 5.02 15.98 8.90
N ILE A 70 5.05 15.28 7.76
CA ILE A 70 5.55 13.90 7.67
C ILE A 70 6.93 13.95 7.03
N SER A 71 7.92 13.38 7.72
CA SER A 71 9.30 13.39 7.20
C SER A 71 9.39 12.67 5.85
N GLU A 72 10.23 13.19 4.96
CA GLU A 72 10.46 12.60 3.63
C GLU A 72 10.89 11.13 3.72
N HIS A 73 11.70 10.78 4.74
CA HIS A 73 12.12 9.41 4.98
C HIS A 73 10.94 8.45 5.22
N VAL A 74 9.94 8.89 5.98
CA VAL A 74 8.71 8.12 6.24
C VAL A 74 7.90 7.97 4.96
N GLN A 75 7.73 9.07 4.21
CA GLN A 75 7.01 9.05 2.94
C GLN A 75 7.66 8.06 1.94
N LEU A 76 8.99 8.09 1.82
CA LEU A 76 9.74 7.17 0.95
C LEU A 76 9.63 5.71 1.39
N ASN A 77 9.66 5.41 2.69
CA ASN A 77 9.48 4.03 3.14
C ASN A 77 8.05 3.53 2.88
N VAL A 78 7.03 4.37 3.08
CA VAL A 78 5.63 4.03 2.78
C VAL A 78 5.42 3.80 1.27
N GLU A 79 6.01 4.62 0.41
CA GLU A 79 5.99 4.41 -1.04
C GLU A 79 6.60 3.05 -1.43
N ARG A 80 7.77 2.73 -0.87
CA ARG A 80 8.47 1.47 -1.14
C ARG A 80 7.69 0.26 -0.63
N LEU A 81 7.12 0.34 0.58
CA LEU A 81 6.26 -0.71 1.12
C LEU A 81 5.02 -0.91 0.26
N SER A 82 4.41 0.18 -0.22
CA SER A 82 3.23 0.14 -1.11
C SER A 82 3.54 -0.68 -2.36
N ARG A 83 4.67 -0.41 -3.04
CA ARG A 83 5.10 -1.21 -4.21
C ARG A 83 5.29 -2.69 -3.89
N LEU A 84 5.93 -3.00 -2.76
CA LEU A 84 6.18 -4.39 -2.36
C LEU A 84 4.87 -5.15 -2.11
N ILE A 85 3.91 -4.55 -1.41
CA ILE A 85 2.62 -5.19 -1.16
C ILE A 85 1.75 -5.24 -2.43
N HIS A 86 1.85 -4.27 -3.34
CA HIS A 86 1.16 -4.32 -4.64
C HIS A 86 1.63 -5.52 -5.46
N ILE A 87 2.94 -5.69 -5.63
CA ILE A 87 3.51 -6.81 -6.39
C ILE A 87 3.15 -8.14 -5.75
N LYS A 88 3.28 -8.27 -4.42
CA LYS A 88 2.93 -9.51 -3.71
C LYS A 88 1.46 -9.88 -3.84
N ASN A 89 0.56 -8.90 -3.72
CA ASN A 89 -0.87 -9.15 -3.81
C ASN A 89 -1.33 -9.43 -5.25
N PHE A 90 -0.78 -8.73 -6.23
CA PHE A 90 -1.07 -8.99 -7.64
C PHE A 90 -0.49 -10.34 -8.10
N GLY A 91 0.71 -10.70 -7.65
CA GLY A 91 1.34 -11.98 -8.01
C GLY A 91 0.62 -13.22 -7.48
N GLN A 92 -0.31 -13.08 -6.53
CA GLN A 92 -1.15 -14.17 -6.02
C GLN A 92 -2.61 -14.09 -6.49
N SER A 93 -3.02 -13.03 -7.20
CA SER A 93 -4.34 -12.98 -7.84
C SER A 93 -4.36 -13.93 -9.04
N ARG A 94 -5.41 -14.73 -9.14
CA ARG A 94 -5.64 -15.65 -10.27
C ARG A 94 -6.33 -14.93 -11.42
#